data_AF-A0A967SF11-F1
#
_entry.id   AF-A0A967SF11-F1
#
_cell.length_a   1.000
_cell.length_b   1.000
_cell.length_c   1.000
_cell.angle_alpha   90.00
_cell.angle_beta   90.00
_cell.angle_gamma   90.00
#
_symmetry.space_group_name_H-M   'P 1'
#
loop_
_entity.id
_entity.type
_entity.pdbx_description
1 polymer ?
#
loop_
_entity_poly.entity_id
_entity_poly.type
_entity_poly.pdbx_seq_one_letter_code
_entity_poly.pdbx_strand_id
1 'polypeptide(L)'
;VRIRARVFVLATGYAWTPHLLLLSRSARFPDGLANRTGNVGRWVTGHRSVSAYAEVPFRLYPGMFNGHSLLSKRFQRPGPLDRYVRHDLRVWDSSARRGPRLLDDEGRPLLGDALLDDWRARTQTGVARMRAYYDVIPDRESRIDLESGLENEWGDPMPRIAFVDAPESAELRAHTEASIRGVFDRIVESGG
;
A
#
# COMPACT_ATOMS: atom_id res chain seq x y z
N VAL A 1 -13.09 30.23 15.39
CA VAL A 1 -13.90 30.82 14.28
C VAL A 1 -15.19 30.01 14.12
N ARG A 2 -16.34 30.62 13.85
CA ARG A 2 -17.59 29.91 13.55
C ARG A 2 -18.05 30.22 12.12
N ILE A 3 -18.10 29.19 11.29
CA ILE A 3 -18.55 29.29 9.90
C ILE A 3 -20.00 28.82 9.79
N ARG A 4 -20.83 29.53 9.02
CA ARG A 4 -22.21 29.15 8.71
C ARG A 4 -22.36 29.02 7.20
N ALA A 5 -22.94 27.91 6.75
CA ALA A 5 -23.21 27.64 5.35
C ALA A 5 -24.52 26.84 5.23
N ARG A 6 -25.11 26.84 4.03
CA ARG A 6 -26.28 26.00 3.71
C ARG A 6 -25.91 24.52 3.60
N VAL A 7 -24.69 24.23 3.14
CA VAL A 7 -24.16 22.88 2.89
C VAL A 7 -22.71 22.84 3.34
N PHE A 8 -22.32 21.71 3.94
CA PHE A 8 -20.93 21.38 4.25
C PHE A 8 -20.57 20.07 3.54
N VAL A 9 -19.38 20.02 2.96
CA VAL A 9 -18.81 18.82 2.33
C VAL A 9 -17.54 18.47 3.09
N LEU A 10 -17.47 17.24 3.62
CA LEU A 10 -16.27 16.73 4.28
C LEU A 10 -15.44 15.95 3.26
N ALA A 11 -14.21 16.39 3.02
CA ALA A 11 -13.30 15.81 2.04
C ALA A 11 -11.86 15.72 2.60
N THR A 12 -11.73 15.40 3.90
CA THR A 12 -10.44 15.36 4.61
C THR A 12 -9.69 14.04 4.47
N GLY A 13 -10.27 13.08 3.72
CA GLY A 13 -9.68 11.77 3.47
C GLY A 13 -10.21 10.66 4.41
N TYR A 14 -9.79 9.43 4.14
CA TYR A 14 -10.37 8.23 4.74
C TYR A 14 -10.24 8.16 6.28
N ALA A 15 -9.21 8.78 6.85
CA ALA A 15 -8.99 8.83 8.29
C ALA A 15 -9.62 10.06 8.95
N TRP A 16 -9.43 11.23 8.36
CA TRP A 16 -9.82 12.49 8.99
C TRP A 16 -11.31 12.82 8.84
N THR A 17 -12.00 12.26 7.84
CA THR A 17 -13.45 12.45 7.71
C THR A 17 -14.22 11.74 8.82
N PRO A 18 -14.02 10.42 9.08
CA PRO A 18 -14.66 9.77 10.21
C PRO A 18 -14.18 10.35 11.55
N HIS A 19 -12.91 10.72 11.68
CA HIS A 19 -12.38 11.40 12.87
C HIS A 19 -13.15 12.68 13.21
N LEU A 20 -13.32 13.60 12.25
CA LEU A 20 -14.07 14.84 12.46
C LEU A 20 -15.55 14.58 12.82
N LEU A 21 -16.17 13.57 12.19
CA LEU A 21 -17.54 13.18 12.52
C LEU A 21 -17.64 12.61 13.94
N LEU A 22 -16.68 11.80 14.37
CA LEU A 22 -16.63 11.26 15.74
C LEU A 22 -16.34 12.35 16.78
N LEU A 23 -15.55 13.37 16.45
CA LEU A 23 -15.32 14.53 17.33
C LEU A 23 -16.56 15.41 17.52
N SER A 24 -17.50 15.38 16.59
CA SER A 24 -18.68 16.26 16.59
C SER A 24 -19.80 15.84 17.58
N ARG A 25 -19.43 15.17 18.67
CA ARG A 25 -20.36 14.73 19.72
C ARG A 25 -21.08 15.92 20.33
N SER A 26 -22.39 15.76 20.56
CA SER A 26 -23.23 16.77 21.19
C SER A 26 -24.47 16.10 21.80
N ALA A 27 -25.28 16.85 22.55
CA ALA A 27 -26.53 16.31 23.11
C ALA A 27 -27.47 15.73 22.04
N ARG A 28 -27.47 16.27 20.82
CA ARG A 28 -28.27 15.76 19.69
C ARG A 28 -27.61 14.58 18.97
N PHE A 29 -26.29 14.51 19.01
CA PHE A 29 -25.48 13.50 18.32
C PHE A 29 -24.48 12.88 19.31
N PRO A 30 -24.95 12.03 20.23
CA PRO A 30 -24.13 11.54 21.34
C PRO A 30 -22.93 10.69 20.88
N ASP A 31 -23.01 10.10 19.68
CA ASP A 31 -21.96 9.25 19.08
C ASP A 31 -21.27 9.92 17.88
N GLY A 32 -21.47 11.24 17.72
CA GLY A 32 -20.97 12.01 16.58
C GLY A 32 -22.01 12.16 15.45
N LEU A 33 -21.85 13.22 14.66
CA LEU A 33 -22.73 13.52 13.53
C LEU A 33 -22.73 12.36 12.52
N ALA A 34 -23.90 12.10 11.93
CA ALA A 34 -24.13 11.02 10.97
C ALA A 34 -23.87 9.60 11.48
N ASN A 35 -23.61 9.40 12.78
CA ASN A 35 -23.25 8.09 13.34
C ASN A 35 -24.41 7.31 13.97
N ARG A 36 -25.67 7.55 13.56
CA ARG A 36 -26.85 6.87 14.13
C ARG A 36 -26.80 5.34 14.00
N THR A 37 -26.13 4.81 12.98
CA THR A 37 -25.98 3.37 12.76
C THR A 37 -24.71 2.80 13.40
N GLY A 38 -23.89 3.64 14.05
CA GLY A 38 -22.59 3.26 14.60
C GLY A 38 -21.54 2.88 13.56
N ASN A 39 -21.73 3.25 12.28
CA ASN A 39 -20.84 2.87 11.18
C ASN A 39 -19.78 3.92 10.82
N VAL A 40 -19.83 5.14 11.38
CA VAL A 40 -18.77 6.12 11.14
C VAL A 40 -17.46 5.54 11.66
N GLY A 41 -16.46 5.48 10.79
CA GLY A 41 -15.16 4.89 11.09
C GLY A 41 -15.11 3.37 10.99
N ARG A 42 -16.23 2.63 10.84
CA ARG A 42 -16.20 1.16 10.66
C ARG A 42 -15.95 0.74 9.22
N TRP A 43 -15.68 -0.55 9.03
CA TRP A 43 -15.41 -1.18 7.73
C TRP A 43 -14.12 -0.67 7.08
N VAL A 44 -13.15 -0.29 7.90
CA VAL A 44 -11.84 0.17 7.40
C VAL A 44 -11.21 -0.95 6.60
N THR A 45 -10.95 -0.65 5.34
CA THR A 45 -10.46 -1.61 4.37
C THR A 45 -9.36 -0.97 3.56
N GLY A 46 -8.39 -1.78 3.16
CA GLY A 46 -7.32 -1.38 2.27
C GLY A 46 -6.98 -2.51 1.32
N HIS A 47 -5.87 -2.36 0.62
CA HIS A 47 -5.32 -3.43 -0.19
C HIS A 47 -4.05 -3.93 0.49
N ARG A 48 -3.89 -5.25 0.52
CA ARG A 48 -2.61 -5.87 0.81
C ARG A 48 -1.81 -5.99 -0.48
N SER A 49 -0.52 -6.28 -0.37
CA SER A 49 0.32 -6.46 -1.55
C SER A 49 1.31 -7.57 -1.42
N VAL A 50 1.56 -8.28 -2.51
CA VAL A 50 2.70 -9.20 -2.65
C VAL A 50 3.69 -8.55 -3.62
N SER A 51 4.97 -8.58 -3.28
CA SER A 51 6.04 -8.01 -4.11
C SER A 51 7.12 -9.06 -4.37
N ALA A 52 7.76 -8.95 -5.52
CA ALA A 52 8.96 -9.69 -5.87
C ALA A 52 9.92 -8.79 -6.64
N TYR A 53 11.19 -9.17 -6.65
CA TYR A 53 12.21 -8.56 -7.48
C TYR A 53 12.81 -9.63 -8.39
N ALA A 54 13.04 -9.29 -9.64
CA ALA A 54 13.71 -10.15 -10.61
C ALA A 54 14.90 -9.40 -11.20
N GLU A 55 16.05 -10.07 -11.28
CA GLU A 55 17.16 -9.55 -12.09
C GLU A 55 16.79 -9.67 -13.56
N VAL A 56 17.20 -8.70 -14.37
CA VAL A 56 16.99 -8.73 -15.81
C VAL A 56 18.33 -8.57 -16.53
N PRO A 57 18.56 -9.30 -17.64
CA PRO A 57 19.88 -9.39 -18.28
C PRO A 57 20.25 -8.14 -19.07
N PHE A 58 19.38 -7.13 -19.11
CA PHE A 58 19.59 -5.87 -19.80
C PHE A 58 19.70 -4.70 -18.82
N ARG A 59 20.41 -3.67 -19.28
CA ARG A 59 20.59 -2.44 -18.52
C ARG A 59 19.26 -1.74 -18.27
N LEU A 60 19.00 -1.43 -17.01
CA LEU A 60 17.97 -0.49 -16.57
C LEU A 60 18.63 0.71 -15.92
N TYR A 61 17.97 1.86 -15.97
CA TYR A 61 18.40 3.07 -15.25
C TYR A 61 17.60 3.15 -13.95
N PRO A 62 18.16 2.67 -12.82
CA PRO A 62 17.38 2.43 -11.63
C PRO A 62 16.89 3.75 -11.02
N GLY A 63 15.59 3.81 -10.73
CA GLY A 63 14.94 4.95 -10.14
C GLY A 63 14.43 5.99 -11.12
N MET A 64 14.63 5.79 -12.43
CA MET A 64 14.15 6.72 -13.46
C MET A 64 12.62 6.78 -13.54
N PHE A 65 11.93 5.65 -13.29
CA PHE A 65 10.47 5.57 -13.35
C PHE A 65 9.83 5.11 -12.02
N ASN A 66 10.43 5.46 -10.88
CA ASN A 66 9.94 5.08 -9.54
C ASN A 66 8.43 5.35 -9.32
N GLY A 67 7.90 6.43 -9.90
CA GLY A 67 6.48 6.81 -9.79
C GLY A 67 5.55 6.16 -10.81
N HIS A 68 6.07 5.52 -11.87
CA HIS A 68 5.28 5.09 -13.02
C HIS A 68 5.45 3.60 -13.32
N SER A 69 4.49 2.80 -12.84
CA SER A 69 4.42 1.37 -13.17
C SER A 69 3.85 1.13 -14.55
N LEU A 70 4.32 0.07 -15.22
CA LEU A 70 3.46 -0.67 -16.13
C LEU A 70 2.37 -1.37 -15.31
N LEU A 71 1.10 -1.20 -15.69
CA LEU A 71 -0.06 -1.76 -14.99
C LEU A 71 -0.81 -2.72 -15.91
N SER A 72 -1.01 -3.95 -15.44
CA SER A 72 -1.95 -4.90 -16.02
C SER A 72 -3.21 -5.00 -15.17
N LYS A 73 -4.37 -4.88 -15.83
CA LYS A 73 -5.69 -5.09 -15.22
C LYS A 73 -6.25 -6.49 -15.48
N ARG A 74 -5.48 -7.39 -16.09
CA ARG A 74 -5.93 -8.75 -16.46
C ARG A 74 -6.53 -9.49 -15.26
N PHE A 75 -5.87 -9.42 -14.10
CA PHE A 75 -6.27 -10.13 -12.89
C PHE A 75 -7.35 -9.39 -12.06
N GLN A 76 -7.82 -8.24 -12.54
CA GLN A 76 -9.00 -7.57 -11.99
C GLN A 76 -10.30 -8.18 -12.53
N ARG A 77 -10.21 -9.00 -13.59
CA ARG A 77 -11.31 -9.74 -14.20
C ARG A 77 -10.89 -11.21 -14.37
N PRO A 78 -10.76 -11.96 -13.26
CA PRO A 78 -10.12 -13.26 -13.26
C PRO A 78 -10.90 -14.38 -14.00
N GLY A 79 -12.08 -14.08 -14.56
CA GLY A 79 -12.94 -15.09 -15.17
C GLY A 79 -13.63 -15.95 -14.10
N PRO A 80 -14.07 -17.17 -14.45
CA PRO A 80 -14.58 -18.13 -13.47
C PRO A 80 -13.50 -18.47 -12.44
N LEU A 81 -13.90 -18.52 -11.17
CA LEU A 81 -13.02 -18.78 -10.04
C LEU A 81 -13.58 -19.90 -9.16
N ASP A 82 -12.71 -20.82 -8.73
CA ASP A 82 -12.99 -21.77 -7.65
C ASP A 82 -12.90 -21.10 -6.28
N ARG A 83 -11.96 -20.15 -6.12
CA ARG A 83 -11.77 -19.33 -4.92
C ARG A 83 -11.54 -17.87 -5.30
N TYR A 84 -12.06 -16.95 -4.48
CA TYR A 84 -11.97 -15.53 -4.77
C TYR A 84 -10.51 -15.04 -4.75
N VAL A 85 -10.02 -14.57 -5.90
CA VAL A 85 -8.72 -13.92 -6.05
C VAL A 85 -8.85 -12.79 -7.07
N ARG A 86 -8.60 -11.57 -6.62
CA ARG A 86 -8.55 -10.39 -7.48
C ARG A 86 -7.40 -9.51 -7.08
N HIS A 87 -6.61 -9.11 -8.06
CA HIS A 87 -5.48 -8.21 -7.85
C HIS A 87 -5.15 -7.40 -9.10
N ASP A 88 -4.43 -6.29 -8.93
CA ASP A 88 -3.70 -5.70 -10.04
C ASP A 88 -2.33 -6.38 -10.22
N LEU A 89 -1.65 -6.08 -11.32
CA LEU A 89 -0.25 -6.44 -11.48
C LEU A 89 0.49 -5.22 -11.98
N ARG A 90 1.58 -4.88 -11.30
CA ARG A 90 2.42 -3.74 -11.63
C ARG A 90 3.87 -4.15 -11.74
N VAL A 91 4.56 -3.54 -12.69
CA VAL A 91 6.01 -3.73 -12.91
C VAL A 91 6.68 -2.36 -13.00
N TRP A 92 7.81 -2.22 -12.31
CA TRP A 92 8.69 -1.04 -12.35
C TRP A 92 10.12 -1.50 -12.58
N ASP A 93 10.99 -0.57 -12.98
CA ASP A 93 12.40 -0.68 -12.63
C ASP A 93 12.59 -0.56 -11.10
N SER A 94 13.74 -0.99 -10.60
CA SER A 94 14.05 -0.97 -9.18
C SER A 94 15.50 -0.61 -8.92
N SER A 95 15.73 0.25 -7.93
CA SER A 95 17.05 0.55 -7.39
C SER A 95 17.56 -0.48 -6.39
N ALA A 96 16.78 -1.53 -6.09
CA ALA A 96 17.18 -2.59 -5.16
C ALA A 96 18.53 -3.18 -5.60
N ARG A 97 19.55 -3.05 -4.73
CA ARG A 97 20.94 -3.47 -5.00
C ARG A 97 21.60 -2.82 -6.24
N ARG A 98 20.99 -1.78 -6.81
CA ARG A 98 21.46 -1.06 -8.01
C ARG A 98 21.67 0.43 -7.77
N GLY A 99 21.47 0.93 -6.55
CA GLY A 99 21.88 2.27 -6.14
C GLY A 99 23.40 2.38 -5.92
N PRO A 100 23.96 3.60 -5.87
CA PRO A 100 25.34 3.82 -5.44
C PRO A 100 25.50 3.38 -3.98
N ARG A 101 26.70 2.89 -3.64
CA ARG A 101 27.05 2.44 -2.28
C ARG A 101 28.41 3.00 -1.89
N LEU A 102 28.61 3.22 -0.60
CA LEU A 102 29.86 3.79 -0.06
C LEU A 102 30.91 2.74 0.27
N LEU A 103 30.52 1.47 0.34
CA LEU A 103 31.38 0.34 0.65
C LEU A 103 31.21 -0.72 -0.44
N ASP A 104 32.29 -1.38 -0.83
CA ASP A 104 32.22 -2.58 -1.67
C ASP A 104 31.77 -3.83 -0.88
N ASP A 105 31.79 -5.00 -1.52
CA ASP A 105 31.37 -6.26 -0.91
C ASP A 105 32.31 -6.73 0.22
N GLU A 106 33.55 -6.25 0.25
CA GLU A 106 34.53 -6.50 1.31
C GLU A 106 34.50 -5.42 2.42
N GLY A 107 33.61 -4.42 2.31
CA GLY A 107 33.48 -3.35 3.29
C GLY A 107 34.52 -2.23 3.16
N ARG A 108 35.25 -2.15 2.04
CA ARG A 108 36.23 -1.08 1.78
C ARG A 108 35.54 0.17 1.24
N PRO A 109 35.97 1.38 1.66
CA PRO A 109 35.39 2.63 1.16
C PRO A 109 35.56 2.82 -0.34
N LEU A 110 34.46 3.18 -1.02
CA LEU A 110 34.44 3.60 -2.42
C LEU A 110 34.32 5.12 -2.49
N LEU A 111 35.27 5.79 -3.15
CA LEU A 111 35.31 7.24 -3.31
C LEU A 111 35.59 7.63 -4.76
N GLY A 112 35.02 8.77 -5.18
CA GLY A 112 35.23 9.33 -6.52
C GLY A 112 34.91 8.31 -7.62
N ASP A 113 35.88 8.10 -8.51
CA ASP A 113 35.74 7.19 -9.65
C ASP A 113 35.48 5.74 -9.25
N ALA A 114 36.05 5.27 -8.13
CA ALA A 114 35.82 3.89 -7.66
C ALA A 114 34.35 3.61 -7.34
N LEU A 115 33.64 4.60 -6.77
CA LEU A 115 32.20 4.50 -6.52
C LEU A 115 31.41 4.48 -7.83
N LEU A 116 31.78 5.34 -8.79
CA LEU A 116 31.10 5.42 -10.08
C LEU A 116 31.31 4.14 -10.89
N ASP A 117 32.49 3.56 -10.86
CA ASP A 117 32.83 2.34 -11.58
C ASP A 117 32.13 1.12 -10.98
N ASP A 118 32.09 0.97 -9.65
CA ASP A 118 31.26 -0.06 -8.98
C ASP A 118 29.79 0.09 -9.37
N TRP A 119 29.27 1.31 -9.35
CA TRP A 119 27.87 1.55 -9.68
C TRP A 119 27.56 1.26 -11.16
N ARG A 120 28.45 1.66 -12.08
CA ARG A 120 28.33 1.38 -13.53
C ARG A 120 28.46 -0.11 -13.83
N ALA A 121 29.31 -0.84 -13.11
CA ALA A 121 29.45 -2.29 -13.26
C ALA A 121 28.16 -3.01 -12.82
N ARG A 122 27.62 -2.67 -11.65
CA ARG A 122 26.38 -3.29 -11.15
C ARG A 122 25.14 -2.92 -11.96
N THR A 123 25.14 -1.79 -12.64
CA THR A 123 24.01 -1.35 -13.49
C THR A 123 24.08 -1.83 -14.94
N GLN A 124 25.03 -2.70 -15.29
CA GLN A 124 25.00 -3.42 -16.57
C GLN A 124 23.79 -4.35 -16.69
N THR A 125 23.31 -4.87 -15.56
CA THR A 125 22.04 -5.59 -15.44
C THR A 125 21.04 -4.79 -14.61
N GLY A 126 19.76 -5.04 -14.85
CA GLY A 126 18.67 -4.35 -14.17
C GLY A 126 18.05 -5.19 -13.06
N VAL A 127 17.19 -4.54 -12.28
CA VAL A 127 16.24 -5.21 -11.40
C VAL A 127 14.86 -4.67 -11.70
N ALA A 128 13.92 -5.56 -11.99
CA ALA A 128 12.50 -5.23 -12.08
C ALA A 128 11.83 -5.51 -10.73
N ARG A 129 10.95 -4.61 -10.29
CA ARG A 129 10.04 -4.86 -9.16
C ARG A 129 8.68 -5.25 -9.72
N MET A 130 8.15 -6.38 -9.29
CA MET A 130 6.76 -6.75 -9.50
C MET A 130 5.97 -6.55 -8.19
N ARG A 131 4.76 -6.02 -8.29
CA ARG A 131 3.82 -5.95 -7.15
C ARG A 131 2.41 -6.19 -7.64
N ALA A 132 1.64 -6.89 -6.83
CA ALA A 132 0.20 -6.98 -6.98
C ALA A 132 -0.46 -6.49 -5.70
N TYR A 133 -1.40 -5.56 -5.83
CA TYR A 133 -2.33 -5.17 -4.78
C TYR A 133 -3.59 -6.01 -4.92
N TYR A 134 -3.97 -6.69 -3.85
CA TYR A 134 -5.12 -7.59 -3.84
C TYR A 134 -6.18 -7.14 -2.85
N ASP A 135 -7.41 -7.53 -3.14
CA ASP A 135 -8.59 -7.16 -2.37
C ASP A 135 -8.55 -7.74 -0.97
N VAL A 136 -9.04 -6.96 -0.01
CA VAL A 136 -9.34 -7.40 1.35
C VAL A 136 -10.83 -7.17 1.57
N ILE A 137 -11.54 -8.20 2.00
CA ILE A 137 -12.96 -8.12 2.37
C ILE A 137 -13.06 -7.28 3.66
N PRO A 138 -13.92 -6.24 3.68
CA PRO A 138 -14.15 -5.40 4.87
C PRO A 138 -14.71 -6.19 6.05
N ASP A 139 -14.14 -5.99 7.24
CA ASP A 139 -14.72 -6.48 8.49
C ASP A 139 -15.43 -5.34 9.24
N ARG A 140 -16.56 -5.66 9.89
CA ARG A 140 -17.36 -4.68 10.64
C ARG A 140 -16.62 -4.11 11.86
N GLU A 141 -15.75 -4.90 12.47
CA GLU A 141 -14.98 -4.52 13.65
C GLU A 141 -13.70 -3.77 13.31
N SER A 142 -13.27 -3.83 12.04
CA SER A 142 -12.19 -2.99 11.51
C SER A 142 -12.62 -1.53 11.51
N ARG A 143 -11.92 -0.68 12.27
CA ARG A 143 -12.39 0.68 12.53
C ARG A 143 -11.31 1.74 12.66
N ILE A 144 -11.72 2.99 12.48
CA ILE A 144 -11.03 4.19 12.94
C ILE A 144 -11.77 4.68 14.18
N ASP A 145 -11.05 4.84 15.28
CA ASP A 145 -11.54 5.42 16.52
C ASP A 145 -10.64 6.59 16.98
N LEU A 146 -11.00 7.22 18.10
CA LEU A 146 -10.26 8.34 18.68
C LEU A 146 -9.33 7.82 19.78
N GLU A 147 -8.04 8.15 19.69
CA GLU A 147 -7.04 7.76 20.67
C GLU A 147 -7.10 8.66 21.91
N SER A 148 -7.38 8.08 23.08
CA SER A 148 -7.60 8.85 24.31
C SER A 148 -6.31 9.40 24.95
N GLY A 149 -5.14 8.91 24.55
CA GLY A 149 -3.85 9.28 25.15
C GLY A 149 -2.90 10.05 24.23
N LEU A 150 -3.32 10.40 23.02
CA LEU A 150 -2.49 11.07 22.03
C LEU A 150 -3.29 12.16 21.34
N GLU A 151 -2.85 13.40 21.46
CA GLU A 151 -3.51 14.56 20.86
C GLU A 151 -2.66 15.14 19.72
N ASN A 152 -3.33 15.80 18.78
CA ASN A 152 -2.68 16.63 17.77
C ASN A 152 -2.33 18.02 18.33
N GLU A 153 -1.72 18.86 17.50
CA GLU A 153 -1.32 20.23 17.88
C GLU A 153 -2.49 21.16 18.24
N TRP A 154 -3.74 20.76 17.97
CA TRP A 154 -4.96 21.49 18.31
C TRP A 154 -5.67 20.95 19.55
N GLY A 155 -5.12 19.91 20.21
CA GLY A 155 -5.70 19.28 21.40
C GLY A 155 -6.81 18.27 21.10
N ASP A 156 -7.01 17.88 19.84
CA ASP A 156 -7.96 16.82 19.51
C ASP A 156 -7.28 15.44 19.60
N PRO A 157 -7.97 14.39 20.08
CA PRO A 157 -7.44 13.03 20.09
C PRO A 157 -7.09 12.56 18.68
N MET A 158 -5.94 11.90 18.49
CA MET A 158 -5.49 11.41 17.19
C MET A 158 -6.37 10.27 16.67
N PRO A 159 -6.57 10.13 15.34
CA PRO A 159 -7.24 8.96 14.79
C PRO A 159 -6.37 7.70 14.98
N ARG A 160 -6.95 6.62 15.49
CA ARG A 160 -6.30 5.30 15.55
C ARG A 160 -7.02 4.33 14.62
N ILE A 161 -6.25 3.61 13.81
CA ILE A 161 -6.77 2.54 12.95
C ILE A 161 -6.63 1.21 13.70
N ALA A 162 -7.76 0.65 14.14
CA ALA A 162 -7.87 -0.71 14.67
C ALA A 162 -8.33 -1.64 13.55
N PHE A 163 -7.40 -2.02 12.69
CA PHE A 163 -7.70 -2.89 11.56
C PHE A 163 -7.93 -4.33 12.01
N VAL A 164 -8.99 -4.96 11.50
CA VAL A 164 -9.33 -6.37 11.73
C VAL A 164 -9.48 -7.03 10.36
N ASP A 165 -8.80 -8.16 10.16
CA ASP A 165 -9.05 -8.98 8.97
C ASP A 165 -10.41 -9.68 9.11
N ALA A 166 -11.25 -9.57 8.08
CA ALA A 166 -12.44 -10.41 7.97
C ALA A 166 -12.00 -11.88 7.92
N PRO A 167 -12.74 -12.81 8.57
CA PRO A 167 -12.42 -14.24 8.55
C PRO A 167 -12.20 -14.78 7.12
N GLU A 168 -13.01 -14.34 6.16
CA GLU A 168 -12.94 -14.73 4.75
C GLU A 168 -11.64 -14.23 4.09
N SER A 169 -11.21 -13.00 4.41
CA SER A 169 -9.91 -12.47 3.95
C SER A 169 -8.75 -13.25 4.54
N ALA A 170 -8.83 -13.59 5.83
CA ALA A 170 -7.79 -14.33 6.54
C ALA A 170 -7.64 -15.75 5.96
N GLU A 171 -8.75 -16.42 5.65
CA GLU A 171 -8.79 -17.74 5.04
C GLU A 171 -8.23 -17.73 3.61
N LEU A 172 -8.63 -16.74 2.79
CA LEU A 172 -8.20 -16.64 1.39
C LEU A 172 -6.72 -16.24 1.23
N ARG A 173 -6.14 -15.57 2.23
CA ARG A 173 -4.81 -14.94 2.13
C ARG A 173 -3.73 -15.86 1.56
N ALA A 174 -3.55 -17.06 2.12
CA ALA A 174 -2.48 -17.96 1.67
C ALA A 174 -2.66 -18.36 0.20
N HIS A 175 -3.89 -18.66 -0.21
CA HIS A 175 -4.23 -19.00 -1.58
C HIS A 175 -4.03 -17.81 -2.54
N THR A 176 -4.45 -16.60 -2.14
CA THR A 176 -4.27 -15.38 -2.92
C THR A 176 -2.79 -15.06 -3.12
N GLU A 177 -1.99 -15.10 -2.06
CA GLU A 177 -0.56 -14.80 -2.14
C GLU A 177 0.20 -15.85 -2.97
N ALA A 178 -0.14 -17.14 -2.83
CA ALA A 178 0.43 -18.20 -3.66
C ALA A 178 0.07 -18.04 -5.15
N SER A 179 -1.19 -17.72 -5.45
CA SER A 179 -1.65 -17.47 -6.82
C SER A 179 -0.91 -16.30 -7.47
N ILE A 180 -0.70 -15.21 -6.71
CA ILE A 180 0.08 -14.05 -7.18
C ILE A 180 1.55 -14.42 -7.39
N ARG A 181 2.18 -15.17 -6.48
CA ARG A 181 3.57 -15.62 -6.66
C ARG A 181 3.70 -16.48 -7.91
N GLY A 182 2.77 -17.39 -8.17
CA GLY A 182 2.75 -18.17 -9.41
C GLY A 182 2.57 -17.30 -10.68
N VAL A 183 1.91 -16.13 -10.59
CA VAL A 183 1.91 -15.15 -11.69
C VAL A 183 3.31 -14.56 -11.88
N PHE A 184 4.00 -14.19 -10.81
CA PHE A 184 5.36 -13.65 -10.87
C PHE A 184 6.34 -14.67 -11.44
N ASP A 185 6.27 -15.93 -11.00
CA ASP A 185 7.15 -17.00 -11.48
C ASP A 185 7.00 -17.20 -12.99
N ARG A 186 5.75 -17.27 -13.50
CA ARG A 186 5.50 -17.35 -14.95
C ARG A 186 6.05 -16.16 -15.74
N ILE A 187 6.01 -14.95 -15.17
CA ILE A 187 6.59 -13.76 -15.82
C ILE A 187 8.10 -13.90 -15.91
N VAL A 188 8.75 -14.37 -14.84
CA VAL A 188 10.20 -14.60 -14.82
C VAL A 188 10.59 -15.69 -15.81
N GLU A 189 9.91 -16.84 -15.78
CA GLU A 189 10.14 -17.96 -16.71
C GLU A 189 9.96 -17.55 -18.18
N SER A 190 8.98 -16.67 -18.46
CA SER A 190 8.77 -16.14 -19.82
C SER A 190 9.82 -15.11 -20.24
N GLY A 191 10.54 -14.53 -19.29
CA GLY A 191 11.55 -13.49 -19.49
C GLY A 191 12.92 -14.03 -19.90
N GLY A 192 13.17 -15.33 -19.70
CA GLY A 192 14.47 -15.98 -19.92
C GLY A 192 15.37 -15.90 -18.69
#